data_AF-A0A0A0DNB2-F1
#
_entry.id   AF-A0A0A0DNB2-F1
#
_cell.length_a   1.000
_cell.length_b   1.000
_cell.length_c   1.000
_cell.angle_alpha   90.00
_cell.angle_beta   90.00
_cell.angle_gamma   90.00
#
_symmetry.space_group_name_H-M   'P 1'
#
loop_
_entity.id
_entity.type
_entity.pdbx_description
1 polymer ?
#
loop_
_entity_poly.entity_id
_entity_poly.type
_entity_poly.pdbx_seq_one_letter_code
_entity_poly.pdbx_strand_id
1 'polypeptide(L)'
;MRAVLYQGSFSGTQAFGSWCASTASTLTPCLGLRERFEYYINGLGEISVAEVRALIEDEARKANGAQLAQQIMAIYDKYWDVRNHTYRHNVDMADISSWMPALQEAQQYRKQILGEDWAKAFYAEDDQEFVATYQRASTGSPPPPSSSDPVPLPSTNKDAQAIRSERMARYGAEVTAQLEALDAQQGQFDQQVALARAEWSRLQAQPNLSELDRDAQLHQFISTHFDAHNRKRATALARLPAP
;
A
#
# COMPACT_ATOMS: atom_id res chain seq x y z
N MET A 1 11.06 -16.95 -24.26
CA MET A 1 10.07 -16.28 -23.39
C MET A 1 10.53 -16.10 -21.95
N ARG A 2 11.26 -17.03 -21.30
CA ARG A 2 11.81 -16.82 -19.94
C ARG A 2 12.60 -15.52 -19.73
N ALA A 3 13.38 -15.07 -20.72
CA ALA A 3 14.21 -13.86 -20.59
C ALA A 3 13.41 -12.58 -20.33
N VAL A 4 12.17 -12.49 -20.83
CA VAL A 4 11.30 -11.32 -20.68
C VAL A 4 10.82 -11.17 -19.23
N LEU A 5 10.64 -12.27 -18.50
CA LEU A 5 10.21 -12.26 -17.10
C LEU A 5 11.31 -11.84 -16.09
N TYR A 6 12.57 -11.71 -16.54
CA TYR A 6 13.70 -11.37 -15.66
C TYR A 6 14.31 -9.99 -15.97
N GLN A 7 13.71 -9.24 -16.90
CA GLN A 7 14.17 -7.92 -17.33
C GLN A 7 13.00 -6.92 -17.30
N GLY A 8 13.33 -5.62 -17.27
CA GLY A 8 12.34 -4.55 -17.33
C GLY A 8 11.34 -4.59 -16.16
N SER A 9 10.08 -4.29 -16.47
CA SER A 9 8.96 -4.17 -15.52
C SER A 9 8.65 -5.46 -14.74
N PHE A 10 9.19 -6.61 -15.15
CA PHE A 10 9.03 -7.89 -14.46
C PHE A 10 10.19 -8.26 -13.53
N SER A 11 11.32 -7.54 -13.60
CA SER A 11 12.53 -7.91 -12.88
C SER A 11 12.32 -7.87 -11.36
N GLY A 12 12.63 -8.99 -10.69
CA GLY A 12 12.46 -9.13 -9.23
C GLY A 12 11.02 -9.35 -8.76
N THR A 13 10.05 -9.44 -9.67
CA THR A 13 8.65 -9.70 -9.34
C THR A 13 8.29 -11.16 -9.55
N GLN A 14 7.35 -11.66 -8.75
CA GLN A 14 6.67 -12.90 -9.04
C GLN A 14 5.37 -12.59 -9.74
N ALA A 15 4.99 -13.48 -10.64
CA ALA A 15 3.77 -13.36 -11.37
C ALA A 15 2.59 -13.38 -10.36
N PHE A 16 1.85 -12.26 -10.25
CA PHE A 16 0.70 -12.07 -9.35
C PHE A 16 -0.65 -12.51 -9.94
N GLY A 17 -1.57 -13.00 -9.10
CA GLY A 17 -2.86 -13.56 -9.48
C GLY A 17 -2.88 -15.10 -9.58
N SER A 18 -3.99 -15.65 -10.05
CA SER A 18 -4.24 -17.11 -10.13
C SER A 18 -4.81 -17.51 -11.50
N TRP A 19 -4.50 -18.71 -11.97
CA TRP A 19 -5.11 -19.27 -13.18
C TRP A 19 -6.55 -19.75 -12.98
N CYS A 20 -6.99 -19.86 -11.72
CA CYS A 20 -8.35 -20.26 -11.35
C CYS A 20 -8.83 -21.56 -11.99
N ALA A 21 -7.88 -22.47 -12.15
CA ALA A 21 -8.10 -23.86 -12.49
C ALA A 21 -8.71 -24.59 -11.29
N SER A 22 -9.93 -25.11 -11.45
CA SER A 22 -10.46 -26.14 -10.55
C SER A 22 -9.79 -27.49 -10.82
N THR A 23 -10.03 -28.50 -9.98
CA THR A 23 -9.49 -29.86 -10.13
C THR A 23 -9.67 -30.39 -11.56
N ALA A 24 -8.55 -30.44 -12.27
CA ALA A 24 -8.19 -31.20 -13.46
C ALA A 24 -8.81 -30.89 -14.84
N SER A 25 -9.67 -29.89 -15.07
CA SER A 25 -10.05 -29.48 -16.46
C SER A 25 -10.89 -28.22 -16.65
N THR A 26 -11.42 -27.61 -15.58
CA THR A 26 -12.43 -26.55 -15.69
C THR A 26 -11.94 -25.25 -15.09
N LEU A 27 -12.15 -24.15 -15.81
CA LEU A 27 -11.89 -22.80 -15.35
C LEU A 27 -13.07 -22.30 -14.48
N THR A 28 -12.77 -21.75 -13.30
CA THR A 28 -13.78 -21.14 -12.42
C THR A 28 -13.65 -19.62 -12.44
N PRO A 29 -14.76 -18.86 -12.57
CA PRO A 29 -14.74 -17.40 -12.46
C PRO A 29 -14.12 -16.91 -11.15
N CYS A 30 -13.11 -16.05 -11.26
CA CYS A 30 -12.39 -15.50 -10.12
C CYS A 30 -11.75 -14.14 -10.47
N LEU A 31 -11.41 -13.34 -9.48
CA LEU A 31 -10.62 -12.12 -9.67
C LEU A 31 -9.18 -12.42 -10.09
N GLY A 32 -8.60 -13.49 -9.53
CA GLY A 32 -7.19 -13.86 -9.72
C GLY A 32 -6.76 -14.00 -11.17
N LEU A 33 -7.68 -14.35 -12.08
CA LEU A 33 -7.37 -14.47 -13.50
C LEU A 33 -7.19 -13.11 -14.18
N ARG A 34 -8.02 -12.12 -13.83
CA ARG A 34 -7.85 -10.73 -14.30
C ARG A 34 -6.54 -10.16 -13.78
N GLU A 35 -6.24 -10.35 -12.50
CA GLU A 35 -4.96 -9.91 -11.90
C GLU A 35 -3.76 -10.53 -12.62
N ARG A 36 -3.87 -11.81 -12.99
CA ARG A 36 -2.86 -12.51 -13.78
C ARG A 36 -2.64 -11.86 -15.14
N PHE A 37 -3.72 -11.50 -15.84
CA PHE A 37 -3.62 -10.79 -17.11
C PHE A 37 -3.03 -9.40 -16.94
N GLU A 38 -3.52 -8.63 -15.98
CA GLU A 38 -3.02 -7.28 -15.69
C GLU A 38 -1.52 -7.27 -15.35
N TYR A 39 -1.04 -8.27 -14.59
CA TYR A 39 0.39 -8.46 -14.36
C TYR A 39 1.16 -8.47 -15.68
N TYR A 40 0.80 -9.34 -16.64
CA TYR A 40 1.51 -9.41 -17.92
C TYR A 40 1.28 -8.20 -18.83
N ILE A 41 0.10 -7.56 -18.75
CA ILE A 41 -0.24 -6.34 -19.49
C ILE A 41 0.60 -5.15 -19.00
N ASN A 42 1.04 -5.12 -17.74
CA ASN A 42 1.94 -4.07 -17.25
C ASN A 42 3.31 -4.05 -17.94
N GLY A 43 3.69 -5.11 -18.66
CA GLY A 43 4.87 -5.11 -19.53
C GLY A 43 4.66 -4.41 -20.88
N LEU A 44 3.45 -3.96 -21.20
CA LEU A 44 3.18 -3.24 -22.44
C LEU A 44 3.97 -1.93 -22.48
N GLY A 45 4.61 -1.68 -23.62
CA GLY A 45 5.54 -0.57 -23.82
C GLY A 45 7.00 -1.04 -23.81
N GLU A 46 7.30 -2.15 -23.12
CA GLU A 46 8.59 -2.86 -23.22
C GLU A 46 8.50 -4.07 -24.15
N ILE A 47 7.32 -4.71 -24.19
CA ILE A 47 6.98 -5.78 -25.13
C ILE A 47 5.69 -5.46 -25.87
N SER A 48 5.54 -6.06 -27.06
CA SER A 48 4.35 -5.91 -27.89
C SER A 48 3.14 -6.67 -27.34
N VAL A 49 1.94 -6.30 -27.77
CA VAL A 49 0.69 -7.01 -27.43
C VAL A 49 0.76 -8.49 -27.85
N ALA A 50 1.36 -8.78 -29.00
CA ALA A 50 1.54 -10.16 -29.47
C ALA A 50 2.46 -10.98 -28.54
N GLU A 51 3.52 -10.36 -28.03
CA GLU A 51 4.44 -10.99 -27.07
C GLU A 51 3.78 -11.19 -25.70
N VAL A 52 2.99 -10.24 -25.21
CA VAL A 52 2.18 -10.41 -23.99
C VAL A 52 1.23 -11.60 -24.15
N ARG A 53 0.50 -11.66 -25.27
CA ARG A 53 -0.41 -12.78 -25.55
C ARG A 53 0.33 -14.13 -25.56
N ALA A 54 1.45 -14.21 -26.28
CA ALA A 54 2.25 -15.43 -26.37
C ALA A 54 2.81 -15.86 -25.00
N LEU A 55 3.22 -14.89 -24.18
CA LEU A 55 3.71 -15.13 -22.83
C LEU A 55 2.60 -15.69 -21.92
N ILE A 56 1.40 -15.11 -21.96
CA ILE A 56 0.25 -15.61 -21.18
C ILE A 56 -0.08 -17.04 -21.61
N GLU A 57 -0.13 -17.33 -22.91
CA GLU A 57 -0.42 -18.68 -23.41
C GLU A 57 0.64 -19.69 -22.95
N ASP A 58 1.93 -19.35 -23.07
CA ASP A 58 3.05 -20.20 -22.67
C ASP A 58 3.00 -20.51 -21.16
N GLU A 59 2.80 -19.50 -20.32
CA GLU A 59 2.71 -19.66 -18.87
C GLU A 59 1.44 -20.41 -18.44
N ALA A 60 0.29 -20.15 -19.08
CA ALA A 60 -0.95 -20.88 -18.83
C ALA A 60 -0.82 -22.37 -19.20
N ARG A 61 -0.17 -22.67 -20.34
CA ARG A 61 0.07 -24.03 -20.82
C ARG A 61 1.01 -24.80 -19.92
N LYS A 62 2.09 -24.17 -19.44
CA LYS A 62 3.02 -24.80 -18.48
C LYS A 62 2.35 -25.12 -17.17
N ALA A 63 1.51 -24.22 -16.67
CA ALA A 63 0.87 -24.38 -15.36
C ALA A 63 -0.31 -25.36 -15.39
N ASN A 64 -1.07 -25.43 -16.50
CA ASN A 64 -2.38 -26.08 -16.51
C ASN A 64 -2.62 -27.07 -17.67
N GLY A 65 -1.66 -27.22 -18.58
CA GLY A 65 -1.82 -28.02 -19.80
C GLY A 65 -2.58 -27.29 -20.92
N ALA A 66 -2.56 -27.90 -22.11
CA ALA A 66 -3.03 -27.24 -23.34
C ALA A 66 -4.53 -26.91 -23.34
N GLN A 67 -5.38 -27.81 -22.86
CA GLN A 67 -6.83 -27.61 -22.87
C GLN A 67 -7.25 -26.42 -22.00
N LEU A 68 -6.71 -26.33 -20.78
CA LEU A 68 -7.06 -25.23 -19.89
C LEU A 68 -6.41 -23.91 -20.34
N ALA A 69 -5.21 -23.96 -20.91
CA ALA A 69 -4.61 -22.78 -21.53
C ALA A 69 -5.49 -22.21 -22.65
N GLN A 70 -6.10 -23.05 -23.49
CA GLN A 70 -7.04 -22.59 -24.52
C GLN A 70 -8.27 -21.89 -23.91
N GLN A 71 -8.84 -22.44 -22.82
CA GLN A 71 -9.94 -21.80 -22.10
C GLN A 71 -9.53 -20.45 -21.49
N ILE A 72 -8.35 -20.39 -20.87
CA ILE A 72 -7.76 -19.17 -20.31
C ILE A 72 -7.59 -18.11 -21.40
N MET A 73 -7.03 -18.48 -22.55
CA MET A 73 -6.82 -17.55 -23.66
C MET A 73 -8.14 -17.06 -24.26
N ALA A 74 -9.19 -17.88 -24.28
CA ALA A 74 -10.52 -17.42 -24.68
C ALA A 74 -11.12 -16.36 -23.72
N ILE A 75 -10.83 -16.45 -22.41
CA ILE A 75 -11.20 -15.40 -21.45
C ILE A 75 -10.30 -14.17 -21.63
N TYR A 76 -9.01 -14.34 -21.88
CA TYR A 76 -8.11 -13.22 -22.19
C TYR A 76 -8.56 -12.42 -23.41
N ASP A 77 -8.99 -13.09 -24.49
CA ASP A 77 -9.53 -12.43 -25.69
C ASP A 77 -10.73 -11.53 -25.37
N LYS A 78 -11.70 -12.07 -24.63
CA LYS A 78 -12.87 -11.31 -24.15
C LYS A 78 -12.47 -10.16 -23.23
N TYR A 79 -11.51 -10.40 -22.34
CA TYR A 79 -11.00 -9.38 -21.44
C TYR A 79 -10.31 -8.24 -22.19
N TRP A 80 -9.51 -8.58 -23.21
CA TRP A 80 -8.83 -7.62 -24.06
C TRP A 80 -9.80 -6.75 -24.85
N ASP A 81 -10.92 -7.32 -25.31
CA ASP A 81 -12.02 -6.57 -25.93
C ASP A 81 -12.63 -5.57 -24.94
N VAL A 82 -13.02 -6.03 -23.74
CA VAL A 82 -13.54 -5.17 -22.66
C VAL A 82 -12.58 -4.02 -22.32
N ARG A 83 -11.28 -4.32 -22.24
CA ARG A 83 -10.25 -3.36 -21.86
C ARG A 83 -10.01 -2.27 -22.90
N ASN A 84 -10.11 -2.61 -24.19
CA ASN A 84 -9.84 -1.68 -25.29
C ASN A 84 -11.12 -1.09 -25.90
N HIS A 85 -12.27 -1.41 -25.34
CA HIS A 85 -13.54 -0.86 -25.76
C HIS A 85 -13.60 0.65 -25.54
N THR A 86 -14.11 1.36 -26.54
CA THR A 86 -14.38 2.80 -26.46
C THR A 86 -15.82 3.01 -26.03
N TYR A 87 -16.01 3.43 -24.78
CA TYR A 87 -17.34 3.70 -24.20
C TYR A 87 -17.92 5.03 -24.68
N ARG A 88 -19.25 5.12 -24.73
CA ARG A 88 -19.95 6.36 -25.07
C ARG A 88 -19.89 7.37 -23.93
N HIS A 89 -20.13 6.92 -22.71
CA HIS A 89 -20.06 7.73 -21.50
C HIS A 89 -18.69 7.60 -20.85
N ASN A 90 -18.18 8.70 -20.32
CA ASN A 90 -16.92 8.76 -19.60
C ASN A 90 -17.10 9.47 -18.25
N VAL A 91 -16.31 9.06 -17.28
CA VAL A 91 -16.27 9.71 -15.96
C VAL A 91 -15.56 11.05 -16.11
N ASP A 92 -16.28 12.12 -15.76
CA ASP A 92 -15.73 13.47 -15.61
C ASP A 92 -15.65 13.76 -14.12
N MET A 93 -14.44 13.99 -13.62
CA MET A 93 -14.22 14.27 -12.20
C MET A 93 -14.86 15.58 -11.73
N ALA A 94 -15.16 16.51 -12.65
CA ALA A 94 -15.84 17.76 -12.35
C ALA A 94 -17.38 17.64 -12.40
N ASP A 95 -17.93 16.58 -12.99
CA ASP A 95 -19.37 16.37 -13.13
C ASP A 95 -19.77 14.98 -12.61
N ILE A 96 -20.22 14.96 -11.36
CA ILE A 96 -20.67 13.74 -10.69
C ILE A 96 -21.85 13.05 -11.40
N SER A 97 -22.64 13.79 -12.20
CA SER A 97 -23.78 13.22 -12.91
C SER A 97 -23.34 12.30 -14.06
N SER A 98 -22.09 12.43 -14.53
CA SER A 98 -21.52 11.59 -15.59
C SER A 98 -21.14 10.18 -15.11
N TRP A 99 -20.95 10.01 -13.80
CA TRP A 99 -20.32 8.82 -13.22
C TRP A 99 -21.21 7.58 -13.33
N MET A 100 -22.49 7.71 -12.97
CA MET A 100 -23.43 6.59 -12.97
C MET A 100 -23.77 6.08 -14.37
N PRO A 101 -24.03 6.95 -15.38
CA PRO A 101 -24.18 6.51 -16.77
C PRO A 101 -22.95 5.75 -17.30
N ALA A 102 -21.73 6.22 -16.99
CA ALA A 102 -20.49 5.56 -17.38
C ALA A 102 -20.34 4.17 -16.75
N LEU A 103 -20.60 4.04 -15.44
CA LEU A 103 -20.57 2.74 -14.76
C LEU A 103 -21.61 1.78 -15.35
N GLN A 104 -22.84 2.24 -15.58
CA GLN A 104 -23.92 1.40 -16.11
C GLN A 104 -23.59 0.85 -17.50
N GLU A 105 -23.06 1.69 -18.40
CA GLU A 105 -22.62 1.25 -19.72
C GLU A 105 -21.49 0.22 -19.62
N ALA A 106 -20.49 0.49 -18.79
CA ALA A 106 -19.37 -0.43 -18.57
C ALA A 106 -19.86 -1.80 -18.05
N GLN A 107 -20.75 -1.81 -17.05
CA GLN A 107 -21.33 -3.04 -16.50
C GLN A 107 -22.12 -3.84 -17.55
N GLN A 108 -22.93 -3.17 -18.37
CA GLN A 108 -23.70 -3.83 -19.43
C GLN A 108 -22.78 -4.48 -20.47
N TYR A 109 -21.77 -3.74 -20.93
CA TYR A 109 -20.84 -4.25 -21.93
C TYR A 109 -19.96 -5.40 -21.38
N ARG A 110 -19.45 -5.26 -20.14
CA ARG A 110 -18.72 -6.33 -19.45
C ARG A 110 -19.55 -7.61 -19.37
N LYS A 111 -20.82 -7.52 -18.97
CA LYS A 111 -21.74 -8.69 -18.93
C LYS A 111 -21.99 -9.27 -20.31
N GLN A 112 -22.12 -8.44 -21.35
CA GLN A 112 -22.33 -8.90 -22.72
C GLN A 112 -21.13 -9.71 -23.25
N ILE A 113 -19.89 -9.26 -22.97
CA ILE A 113 -18.68 -9.88 -23.51
C ILE A 113 -18.17 -11.05 -22.65
N LEU A 114 -18.10 -10.85 -21.33
CA LEU A 114 -17.56 -11.84 -20.40
C LEU A 114 -18.60 -12.87 -19.94
N GLY A 115 -19.88 -12.51 -19.98
CA GLY A 115 -20.94 -13.22 -19.28
C GLY A 115 -21.07 -12.77 -17.82
N GLU A 116 -22.17 -13.14 -17.17
CA GLU A 116 -22.51 -12.66 -15.82
C GLU A 116 -21.47 -13.07 -14.76
N ASP A 117 -21.08 -14.35 -14.72
CA ASP A 117 -20.18 -14.86 -13.69
C ASP A 117 -18.78 -14.26 -13.78
N TRP A 118 -18.23 -14.15 -14.99
CA TRP A 118 -16.90 -13.56 -15.21
C TRP A 118 -16.90 -12.05 -15.02
N ALA A 119 -17.94 -11.34 -15.48
CA ALA A 119 -18.06 -9.91 -15.23
C ALA A 119 -18.14 -9.61 -13.72
N LYS A 120 -18.91 -10.40 -12.98
CA LYS A 120 -18.99 -10.30 -11.51
C LYS A 120 -17.64 -10.62 -10.87
N ALA A 121 -17.02 -11.74 -11.23
CA ALA A 121 -15.75 -12.15 -10.64
C ALA A 121 -14.61 -11.16 -10.91
N PHE A 122 -14.62 -10.48 -12.05
CA PHE A 122 -13.59 -9.51 -12.41
C PHE A 122 -13.83 -8.13 -11.82
N TYR A 123 -15.07 -7.64 -11.74
CA TYR A 123 -15.33 -6.22 -11.52
C TYR A 123 -16.22 -5.90 -10.30
N ALA A 124 -16.74 -6.91 -9.58
CA ALA A 124 -17.69 -6.63 -8.49
C ALA A 124 -17.10 -5.74 -7.40
N GLU A 125 -15.84 -5.95 -7.02
CA GLU A 125 -15.15 -5.14 -6.00
C GLU A 125 -14.91 -3.71 -6.49
N ASP A 126 -14.34 -3.54 -7.69
CA ASP A 126 -14.15 -2.22 -8.34
C ASP A 126 -15.47 -1.45 -8.44
N ASP A 127 -16.55 -2.10 -8.87
CA ASP A 127 -17.86 -1.49 -9.03
C ASP A 127 -18.46 -1.08 -7.67
N GLN A 128 -18.26 -1.89 -6.62
CA GLN A 128 -18.68 -1.55 -5.26
C GLN A 128 -17.91 -0.34 -4.71
N GLU A 129 -16.59 -0.31 -4.90
CA GLU A 129 -15.75 0.82 -4.49
C GLU A 129 -16.12 2.10 -5.25
N PHE A 130 -16.36 1.99 -6.56
CA PHE A 130 -16.82 3.11 -7.38
C PHE A 130 -18.15 3.66 -6.86
N VAL A 131 -19.13 2.80 -6.60
CA VAL A 131 -20.44 3.21 -6.05
C VAL A 131 -20.30 3.85 -4.68
N ALA A 132 -19.47 3.29 -3.79
CA ALA A 132 -19.21 3.88 -2.48
C ALA A 132 -18.56 5.27 -2.60
N THR A 133 -17.66 5.46 -3.57
CA THR A 133 -17.02 6.75 -3.85
C THR A 133 -18.01 7.76 -4.42
N TYR A 134 -18.87 7.36 -5.36
CA TYR A 134 -19.96 8.18 -5.87
C TYR A 134 -20.91 8.62 -4.74
N GLN A 135 -21.31 7.70 -3.84
CA GLN A 135 -22.18 8.02 -2.71
C GLN A 135 -21.55 9.08 -1.80
N ARG A 136 -20.27 8.93 -1.43
CA ARG A 136 -19.55 9.94 -0.64
C ARG A 136 -19.48 11.29 -1.35
N ALA A 137 -19.12 11.29 -2.63
CA ALA A 137 -19.01 12.52 -3.41
C ALA A 137 -20.36 13.24 -3.54
N SER A 138 -21.44 12.50 -3.74
CA SER A 138 -22.81 13.05 -3.86
C SER A 138 -23.36 13.60 -2.55
N THR A 139 -22.93 13.06 -1.40
CA THR A 139 -23.30 13.60 -0.08
C THR A 139 -22.31 14.64 0.47
N GLY A 140 -21.19 14.89 -0.22
CA GLY A 140 -20.11 15.75 0.26
C GLY A 140 -19.36 15.19 1.48
N SER A 141 -19.43 13.88 1.72
CA SER A 141 -18.73 13.24 2.83
C SER A 141 -17.23 13.13 2.55
N PRO A 142 -16.35 13.39 3.54
CA PRO A 142 -14.92 13.28 3.34
C PRO A 142 -14.53 11.82 3.02
N PRO A 143 -13.44 11.60 2.24
CA PRO A 143 -12.92 10.27 2.02
C PRO A 143 -12.47 9.62 3.34
N PRO A 144 -12.46 8.28 3.42
CA PRO A 144 -11.86 7.60 4.56
C PRO A 144 -10.39 8.04 4.71
N PRO A 145 -9.86 8.07 5.94
CA PRO A 145 -8.48 8.45 6.15
C PRO A 145 -7.53 7.54 5.39
N SER A 146 -6.59 8.14 4.66
CA SER A 146 -5.51 7.41 3.97
C SER A 146 -4.23 7.37 4.81
N SER A 147 -3.29 6.50 4.45
CA SER A 147 -1.97 6.44 5.10
C SER A 147 -1.10 7.69 4.86
N SER A 148 -1.44 8.52 3.87
CA SER A 148 -0.77 9.79 3.60
C SER A 148 -1.44 10.99 4.26
N ASP A 149 -2.59 10.78 4.92
CA ASP A 149 -3.28 11.85 5.62
C ASP A 149 -2.46 12.33 6.83
N PRO A 150 -2.32 13.66 7.05
CA PRO A 150 -1.61 14.18 8.20
C PRO A 150 -2.27 13.69 9.48
N VAL A 151 -1.52 12.95 10.30
CA VAL A 151 -1.95 12.58 11.64
C VAL A 151 -1.86 13.82 12.53
N PRO A 152 -2.94 14.23 13.23
CA PRO A 152 -2.86 15.30 14.21
C PRO A 152 -1.85 14.93 15.30
N LEU A 153 -0.80 15.74 15.49
CA LEU A 153 0.27 15.48 16.46
C LEU A 153 0.12 16.33 17.73
N PRO A 154 0.63 15.86 18.88
CA PRO A 154 0.87 16.70 20.06
C PRO A 154 1.74 17.90 19.68
N SER A 155 1.32 19.09 20.09
CA SER A 155 2.13 20.30 19.94
C SER A 155 1.89 21.23 21.11
N THR A 156 2.82 22.14 21.38
CA THR A 156 2.71 23.11 22.48
C THR A 156 1.47 24.00 22.37
N ASN A 157 0.92 24.15 21.18
CA ASN A 157 -0.18 25.07 20.89
C ASN A 157 -1.55 24.38 20.83
N LYS A 158 -1.62 23.05 20.97
CA LYS A 158 -2.87 22.30 20.82
C LYS A 158 -3.11 21.41 22.03
N ASP A 159 -4.28 21.57 22.65
CA ASP A 159 -4.70 20.78 23.81
C ASP A 159 -4.78 19.27 23.47
N ALA A 160 -4.31 18.43 24.39
CA ALA A 160 -4.29 16.98 24.23
C ALA A 160 -5.69 16.40 24.03
N GLN A 161 -6.70 16.96 24.71
CA GLN A 161 -8.08 16.54 24.55
C GLN A 161 -8.62 16.88 23.15
N ALA A 162 -8.25 18.03 22.59
CA ALA A 162 -8.64 18.42 21.23
C ALA A 162 -8.03 17.48 20.18
N ILE A 163 -6.76 17.07 20.34
CA ILE A 163 -6.10 16.10 19.46
C ILE A 163 -6.81 14.74 19.54
N ARG A 164 -7.10 14.28 20.75
CA ARG A 164 -7.82 13.02 20.97
C ARG A 164 -9.20 13.02 20.30
N SER A 165 -9.97 14.09 20.48
CA SER A 165 -11.30 14.22 19.85
C SER A 165 -11.22 14.19 18.33
N GLU A 166 -10.25 14.87 17.73
CA GLU A 166 -10.05 14.86 16.28
C GLU A 166 -9.65 13.47 15.77
N ARG A 167 -8.73 12.80 16.47
CA ARG A 167 -8.30 11.43 16.12
C ARG A 167 -9.45 10.43 16.26
N MET A 168 -10.26 10.53 17.31
CA MET A 168 -11.43 9.66 17.50
C MET A 168 -12.44 9.85 16.37
N ALA A 169 -12.70 11.09 15.96
CA ALA A 169 -13.63 11.38 14.86
C ALA A 169 -13.11 10.87 13.51
N ARG A 170 -11.79 10.91 13.28
CA ARG A 170 -11.19 10.57 11.98
C ARG A 170 -10.79 9.11 11.85
N TYR A 171 -10.16 8.53 12.87
CA TYR A 171 -9.53 7.21 12.82
C TYR A 171 -10.18 6.19 13.77
N GLY A 172 -11.14 6.61 14.60
CA GLY A 172 -11.78 5.75 15.58
C GLY A 172 -10.94 5.48 16.85
N ALA A 173 -11.54 4.77 17.79
CA ALA A 173 -10.98 4.58 19.13
C ALA A 173 -9.68 3.76 19.15
N GLU A 174 -9.61 2.69 18.36
CA GLU A 174 -8.46 1.79 18.35
C GLU A 174 -7.19 2.48 17.85
N VAL A 175 -7.26 3.12 16.68
CA VAL A 175 -6.13 3.87 16.12
C VAL A 175 -5.74 5.04 17.02
N THR A 176 -6.73 5.72 17.62
CA THR A 176 -6.45 6.81 18.58
C THR A 176 -5.62 6.30 19.77
N ALA A 177 -5.98 5.15 20.35
CA ALA A 177 -5.23 4.57 21.46
C ALA A 177 -3.80 4.17 21.06
N GLN A 178 -3.60 3.64 19.85
CA GLN A 178 -2.26 3.34 19.33
C GLN A 178 -1.41 4.60 19.18
N LEU A 179 -2.00 5.69 18.66
CA LEU A 179 -1.32 6.98 18.52
C LEU A 179 -0.96 7.59 19.87
N GLU A 180 -1.86 7.51 20.87
CA GLU A 180 -1.58 7.98 22.23
C GLU A 180 -0.45 7.18 22.90
N ALA A 181 -0.38 5.86 22.66
CA ALA A 181 0.72 5.04 23.14
C ALA A 181 2.06 5.43 22.48
N LEU A 182 2.05 5.72 21.18
CA LEU A 182 3.24 6.21 20.47
C LEU A 182 3.69 7.59 20.98
N ASP A 183 2.75 8.50 21.23
CA ASP A 183 3.03 9.81 21.81
C ASP A 183 3.67 9.67 23.20
N ALA A 184 3.18 8.75 24.03
CA ALA A 184 3.76 8.46 25.34
C ALA A 184 5.18 7.88 25.25
N GLN A 185 5.42 6.94 24.32
CA GLN A 185 6.76 6.41 24.07
C GLN A 185 7.73 7.49 23.60
N GLN A 186 7.28 8.37 22.70
CA GLN A 186 8.07 9.50 22.22
C GLN A 186 8.39 10.48 23.37
N GLY A 187 7.41 10.81 24.22
CA GLY A 187 7.62 11.66 25.39
C GLY A 187 8.61 11.06 26.40
N GLN A 188 8.54 9.75 26.65
CA GLN A 188 9.53 9.06 27.49
C GLN A 188 10.93 9.12 26.89
N PHE A 189 11.06 8.90 25.58
CA PHE A 189 12.33 8.99 24.88
C PHE A 189 12.92 10.41 24.97
N ASP A 190 12.10 11.45 24.77
CA ASP A 190 12.54 12.85 24.86
C ASP A 190 13.03 13.22 26.27
N GLN A 191 12.38 12.69 27.31
CA GLN A 191 12.85 12.82 28.69
C GLN A 191 14.23 12.16 28.90
N GLN A 192 14.43 10.93 28.38
CA GLN A 192 15.73 10.26 28.48
C GLN A 192 16.83 11.02 27.74
N VAL A 193 16.54 11.59 26.57
CA VAL A 193 17.48 12.44 25.81
C VAL A 193 17.83 13.71 26.60
N ALA A 194 16.86 14.33 27.27
CA ALA A 194 17.11 15.49 28.12
C ALA A 194 18.00 15.14 29.33
N LEU A 195 17.76 13.98 29.96
CA LEU A 195 18.61 13.47 31.04
C LEU A 195 20.04 13.20 30.55
N ALA A 196 20.21 12.58 29.38
CA ALA A 196 21.54 12.34 28.79
C ALA A 196 22.32 13.64 28.55
N ARG A 197 21.63 14.71 28.10
CA ARG A 197 22.24 16.03 27.90
C ARG A 197 22.65 16.69 29.22
N ALA A 198 21.80 16.57 30.25
CA ALA A 198 22.10 17.06 31.59
C ALA A 198 23.30 16.32 32.20
N GLU A 199 23.35 14.99 32.04
CA GLU A 199 24.46 14.17 32.53
C GLU A 199 25.78 14.52 31.84
N TRP A 200 25.78 14.71 30.52
CA TRP A 200 26.97 15.16 29.80
C TRP A 200 27.48 16.50 30.32
N SER A 201 26.57 17.46 30.54
CA SER A 201 26.93 18.76 31.10
C SER A 201 27.54 18.64 32.50
N ARG A 202 27.02 17.72 33.32
CA ARG A 202 27.55 17.41 34.66
C ARG A 202 28.95 16.80 34.60
N LEU A 203 29.21 15.89 33.67
CA LEU A 203 30.53 15.26 33.49
C LEU A 203 31.58 16.28 33.02
N GLN A 204 31.21 17.17 32.11
CA GLN A 204 32.08 18.25 31.64
C GLN A 204 32.45 19.24 32.75
N ALA A 205 31.54 19.52 33.67
CA ALA A 205 31.76 20.44 34.78
C ALA A 205 32.71 19.89 35.88
N GLN A 206 33.11 18.61 35.82
CA GLN A 206 33.98 18.00 36.82
C GLN A 206 35.46 18.15 36.45
N PRO A 207 36.24 18.94 37.23
CA PRO A 207 37.64 19.26 36.91
C PRO A 207 38.60 18.08 37.12
N ASN A 208 38.21 17.08 37.93
CA ASN A 208 39.07 15.96 38.31
C ASN A 208 38.90 14.73 37.41
N LEU A 209 38.07 14.82 36.37
CA LEU A 209 37.75 13.74 35.45
C LEU A 209 38.55 13.89 34.16
N SER A 210 39.27 12.84 33.77
CA SER A 210 39.92 12.78 32.47
C SER A 210 38.88 12.69 31.35
N GLU A 211 39.27 13.06 30.13
CA GLU A 211 38.39 12.93 28.95
C GLU A 211 37.94 11.47 28.74
N LEU A 212 38.88 10.53 28.86
CA LEU A 212 38.60 9.09 28.76
C LEU A 212 37.57 8.61 29.81
N ASP A 213 37.66 9.10 31.05
CA ASP A 213 36.73 8.74 32.11
C ASP A 213 35.34 9.35 31.90
N ARG A 214 35.26 10.56 31.33
CA ARG A 214 33.97 11.19 30.97
C ARG A 214 33.28 10.41 29.85
N ASP A 215 34.04 10.02 28.83
CA ASP A 215 33.50 9.24 27.72
C ASP A 215 33.05 7.86 28.17
N ALA A 216 33.83 7.17 29.00
CA ALA A 216 33.44 5.88 29.57
C ALA A 216 32.14 5.97 30.40
N GLN A 217 32.00 7.00 31.23
CA GLN A 217 30.78 7.21 32.02
C GLN A 217 29.57 7.56 31.16
N LEU A 218 29.75 8.39 30.13
CA LEU A 218 28.70 8.72 29.18
C LEU A 218 28.25 7.48 28.39
N HIS A 219 29.19 6.67 27.92
CA HIS A 219 28.89 5.41 27.24
C HIS A 219 28.12 4.45 28.12
N GLN A 220 28.51 4.33 29.39
CA GLN A 220 27.77 3.53 30.37
C GLN A 220 26.34 4.04 30.52
N PHE A 221 26.15 5.34 30.75
CA PHE A 221 24.82 5.95 30.85
C PHE A 221 23.96 5.65 29.62
N ILE A 222 24.48 5.90 28.42
CA ILE A 222 23.76 5.64 27.16
C ILE A 222 23.42 4.15 27.01
N SER A 223 24.32 3.25 27.40
CA SER A 223 24.09 1.81 27.33
C SER A 223 23.00 1.30 28.28
N THR A 224 22.84 1.95 29.43
CA THR A 224 21.85 1.64 30.46
C THR A 224 20.46 2.20 30.12
N HIS A 225 20.40 3.42 29.58
CA HIS A 225 19.15 4.15 29.36
C HIS A 225 18.55 3.97 27.96
N PHE A 226 19.33 3.48 26.99
CA PHE A 226 18.87 3.28 25.61
C PHE A 226 19.19 1.89 25.08
N ASP A 227 18.19 1.28 24.43
CA ASP A 227 18.38 0.04 23.66
C ASP A 227 19.34 0.25 22.48
N ALA A 228 19.84 -0.86 21.92
CA ALA A 228 20.84 -0.82 20.86
C ALA A 228 20.41 -0.03 19.60
N HIS A 229 19.11 -0.02 19.27
CA HIS A 229 18.58 0.67 18.10
C HIS A 229 18.49 2.18 18.33
N ASN A 230 18.21 2.60 19.57
CA ASN A 230 18.00 3.99 19.93
C ASN A 230 19.26 4.75 20.35
N ARG A 231 20.37 4.08 20.64
CA ARG A 231 21.63 4.75 21.06
C ARG A 231 22.11 5.81 20.06
N LYS A 232 22.20 5.46 18.77
CA LYS A 232 22.64 6.42 17.73
C LYS A 232 21.74 7.64 17.64
N ARG A 233 20.42 7.41 17.71
CA ARG A 233 19.41 8.47 17.69
C ARG A 233 19.53 9.36 18.93
N ALA A 234 19.70 8.76 20.11
CA ALA A 234 19.87 9.47 21.38
C ALA A 234 21.14 10.32 21.39
N THR A 235 22.29 9.76 20.97
CA THR A 235 23.57 10.48 20.85
C THR A 235 23.42 11.71 19.96
N ALA A 236 22.79 11.57 18.78
CA ALA A 236 22.57 12.67 17.85
C ALA A 236 21.67 13.77 18.44
N LEU A 237 20.53 13.40 19.03
CA LEU A 237 19.56 14.36 19.58
C LEU A 237 20.03 15.04 20.86
N ALA A 238 20.80 14.34 21.69
CA ALA A 238 21.41 14.91 22.89
C ALA A 238 22.65 15.77 22.58
N ARG A 239 23.16 15.74 21.33
CA ARG A 239 24.40 16.41 20.89
C ARG A 239 25.64 15.94 21.65
N LEU A 240 25.72 14.64 21.85
CA LEU A 240 26.81 13.97 22.55
C LEU A 240 27.96 13.65 21.58
N PRO A 241 29.20 13.46 22.08
CA PRO A 241 30.28 12.94 21.25
C PRO A 241 29.87 11.59 20.62
N ALA A 242 30.35 11.37 19.40
CA ALA A 242 30.15 10.09 18.74
C ALA A 242 30.93 8.99 19.49
N PRO A 243 30.37 7.77 19.58
CA PRO A 243 31.04 6.65 20.22
C PRO A 243 32.27 6.16 19.46
#